data_AF-A0A9E2XX65-F1
#
_entry.id   AF-A0A9E2XX65-F1
#
_cell.length_a   1.000
_cell.length_b   1.000
_cell.length_c   1.000
_cell.angle_alpha   90.00
_cell.angle_beta   90.00
_cell.angle_gamma   90.00
#
_symmetry.space_group_name_H-M   'P 1'
#
loop_
_entity.id
_entity.type
_entity.pdbx_description
1 polymer ?
#
loop_
_entity_poly.entity_id
_entity_poly.type
_entity_poly.pdbx_seq_one_letter_code
_entity_poly.pdbx_strand_id
1 'polypeptide(L)'
;TTDIGQLRRGFPREANSVVDVGGVRTLFRMPDLLSIGLGGGSLVSTDAFSVGPESVGYRLIEEGLVFGGHTVPATDVAVAAGLAQIGDNQAVADLPRSLVRRVLDTIREKIEDSVDRMKTDAREFPLIAVGGGAFLVPDRLAGISQVTHVPHGDCANAVGAAIAQVSGETDQVYRDLSRDEAIAAAEAQARERAIVAGAERGTLQTVDVEDIPLAYLPGNALRVRVRVTGEMASSTDGLAAATPA
;
A
#
# COMPACT_ATOMS: atom_id res chain seq x y z
N THR A 1 -3.17 -11.56 2.57
CA THR A 1 -2.89 -10.49 3.54
C THR A 1 -3.61 -9.25 3.09
N THR A 2 -3.88 -8.35 4.03
CA THR A 2 -4.44 -7.03 3.76
C THR A 2 -3.41 -6.04 4.29
N ASP A 3 -2.91 -5.19 3.39
CA ASP A 3 -1.88 -4.21 3.67
C ASP A 3 -2.53 -2.82 3.60
N ILE A 4 -2.47 -2.10 4.72
CA ILE A 4 -3.11 -0.80 4.86
C ILE A 4 -2.01 0.24 4.97
N GLY A 5 -2.09 1.30 4.16
CA GLY A 5 -1.16 2.42 4.18
C GLY A 5 -1.91 3.74 4.02
N GLN A 6 -1.22 4.85 4.26
CA GLN A 6 -1.76 6.18 4.07
C GLN A 6 -0.99 6.93 2.98
N LEU A 7 -1.71 7.60 2.07
CA LEU A 7 -1.12 8.57 1.16
C LEU A 7 -1.19 9.98 1.77
N ARG A 8 -0.10 10.74 1.63
CA ARG A 8 -0.01 12.17 1.96
C ARG A 8 0.49 12.92 0.74
N ARG A 9 -0.31 13.89 0.27
CA ARG A 9 0.04 14.73 -0.90
C ARG A 9 0.42 13.91 -2.15
N GLY A 10 -0.23 12.76 -2.36
CA GLY A 10 0.02 11.88 -3.51
C GLY A 10 1.12 10.84 -3.29
N PHE A 11 1.85 10.86 -2.17
CA PHE A 11 2.94 9.93 -1.88
C PHE A 11 2.64 9.06 -0.66
N PRO A 12 3.19 7.83 -0.58
CA PRO A 12 3.09 7.01 0.62
C PRO A 12 3.65 7.74 1.84
N ARG A 13 2.93 7.72 2.96
CA ARG A 13 3.47 8.13 4.25
C ARG A 13 4.65 7.24 4.59
N GLU A 14 5.78 7.83 4.94
CA GLU A 14 6.94 7.07 5.39
C GLU A 14 6.79 6.58 6.83
N ALA A 15 7.37 5.42 7.13
CA ALA A 15 7.50 4.97 8.50
C ALA A 15 8.41 5.93 9.29
N ASN A 16 7.91 6.36 10.46
CA ASN A 16 8.67 7.21 11.38
C ASN A 16 9.63 6.44 12.29
N SER A 17 9.64 5.10 12.19
CA SER A 17 10.42 4.21 13.04
C SER A 17 11.41 3.38 12.24
N VAL A 18 12.48 2.96 12.92
CA VAL A 18 13.42 1.93 12.45
C VAL A 18 12.64 0.69 12.04
N VAL A 19 12.82 0.23 10.81
CA VAL A 19 12.18 -1.00 10.32
C VAL A 19 13.15 -2.16 10.48
N ASP A 20 12.68 -3.25 11.07
CA ASP A 20 13.42 -4.49 11.16
C ASP A 20 13.19 -5.33 9.89
N VAL A 21 14.25 -5.60 9.13
CA VAL A 21 14.22 -6.45 7.94
C VAL A 21 15.13 -7.65 8.21
N GLY A 22 14.53 -8.83 8.41
CA GLY A 22 15.28 -10.07 8.63
C GLY A 22 16.12 -10.08 9.91
N GLY A 23 15.71 -9.38 10.97
CA GLY A 23 16.46 -9.22 12.22
C GLY A 23 17.43 -8.04 12.23
N VAL A 24 17.48 -7.26 11.14
CA VAL A 24 18.36 -6.10 11.02
C VAL A 24 17.54 -4.82 11.10
N ARG A 25 17.85 -4.00 12.10
CA ARG A 25 17.34 -2.64 12.21
C ARG A 25 17.89 -1.76 11.10
N THR A 26 17.04 -1.37 10.16
CA THR A 26 17.38 -0.51 9.04
C THR A 26 16.79 0.89 9.23
N LEU A 27 17.48 1.89 8.67
CA LEU A 27 16.97 3.26 8.52
C LEU A 27 16.30 3.45 7.15
N PHE A 28 15.86 2.37 6.50
CA PHE A 28 15.13 2.48 5.25
C PHE A 28 13.79 3.14 5.50
N ARG A 29 13.58 4.25 4.80
CA ARG A 29 12.30 4.96 4.78
C ARG A 29 11.38 4.24 3.81
N MET A 30 10.75 3.17 4.29
CA MET A 30 9.72 2.44 3.57
C MET A 30 8.34 3.07 3.80
N PRO A 31 7.37 2.83 2.90
CA PRO A 31 5.97 3.13 3.17
C PRO A 31 5.54 2.55 4.51
N ASP A 32 4.84 3.35 5.30
CA ASP A 32 4.23 2.93 6.54
C ASP A 32 3.02 2.06 6.24
N LEU A 33 3.20 0.75 6.38
CA LEU A 33 2.19 -0.26 6.12
C LEU A 33 1.87 -1.02 7.39
N LEU A 34 0.57 -1.19 7.65
CA LEU A 34 0.04 -2.12 8.61
C LEU A 34 -0.50 -3.34 7.89
N SER A 35 0.17 -4.48 8.05
CA SER A 35 -0.24 -5.75 7.45
C SER A 35 -1.00 -6.62 8.44
N ILE A 36 -2.14 -7.16 8.01
CA ILE A 36 -2.91 -8.15 8.76
C ILE A 36 -3.09 -9.44 7.97
N GLY A 37 -3.20 -10.56 8.70
CA GLY A 37 -3.45 -11.91 8.17
C GLY A 37 -4.89 -12.11 7.70
N LEU A 38 -5.39 -11.22 6.85
CA LEU A 38 -6.72 -11.26 6.25
C LEU A 38 -6.60 -11.29 4.73
N GLY A 39 -7.47 -12.01 4.03
CA GLY A 39 -7.48 -12.10 2.57
C GLY A 39 -8.37 -13.24 2.10
N GLY A 40 -8.53 -13.40 0.79
CA GLY A 40 -9.43 -14.42 0.24
C GLY A 40 -9.16 -15.83 0.78
N GLY A 41 -7.90 -16.23 0.87
CA GLY A 41 -7.48 -17.53 1.40
C GLY A 41 -7.44 -17.67 2.93
N SER A 42 -7.76 -16.62 3.69
CA SER A 42 -7.72 -16.71 5.16
C SER A 42 -8.73 -17.75 5.65
N LEU A 43 -8.27 -18.69 6.47
CA LEU A 43 -9.09 -19.77 7.01
C LEU A 43 -10.13 -19.23 7.98
N VAL A 44 -11.35 -19.76 7.89
CA VAL A 44 -12.46 -19.43 8.77
C VAL A 44 -12.63 -20.52 9.83
N SER A 45 -12.65 -20.11 11.10
CA SER A 45 -13.08 -21.00 12.18
C SER A 45 -14.60 -20.90 12.32
N THR A 46 -15.30 -22.01 12.06
CA THR A 46 -16.76 -22.06 12.14
C THR A 46 -17.29 -21.93 13.57
N ASP A 47 -16.53 -22.41 14.54
CA ASP A 47 -16.93 -22.43 15.95
C ASP A 47 -16.61 -21.12 16.65
N ALA A 48 -15.43 -20.54 16.36
CA ALA A 48 -14.99 -19.28 16.95
C ALA A 48 -15.44 -18.05 16.17
N PHE A 49 -16.05 -18.23 14.99
CA PHE A 49 -16.40 -17.17 14.04
C PHE A 49 -15.22 -16.24 13.68
N SER A 50 -14.01 -16.78 13.70
CA SER A 50 -12.78 -16.01 13.43
C SER A 50 -12.26 -16.26 12.01
N VAL A 51 -11.41 -15.35 11.54
CA VAL A 51 -10.78 -15.41 10.21
C VAL A 51 -9.30 -15.11 10.31
N GLY A 52 -8.48 -15.99 9.71
CA GLY A 52 -7.02 -15.90 9.79
C GLY A 52 -6.45 -16.05 11.21
N PRO A 53 -5.14 -15.84 11.42
CA PRO A 53 -4.16 -15.41 10.42
C PRO A 53 -3.74 -16.51 9.45
N GLU A 54 -4.06 -17.76 9.74
CA GLU A 54 -3.78 -18.91 8.88
C GLU A 54 -4.51 -18.79 7.54
N SER A 55 -3.89 -19.31 6.48
CA SER A 55 -4.37 -19.15 5.11
C SER A 55 -3.97 -20.34 4.26
N VAL A 56 -4.86 -20.75 3.36
CA VAL A 56 -4.54 -21.74 2.30
C VAL A 56 -3.59 -21.15 1.25
N GLY A 57 -3.45 -19.82 1.20
CA GLY A 57 -2.51 -19.13 0.34
C GLY A 57 -2.71 -19.48 -1.14
N TYR A 58 -1.64 -19.94 -1.79
CA TYR A 58 -1.66 -20.34 -3.21
C TYR A 58 -2.57 -21.55 -3.48
N ARG A 59 -2.92 -22.35 -2.45
CA ARG A 59 -3.81 -23.51 -2.57
C ARG A 59 -5.29 -23.16 -2.50
N LEU A 60 -5.65 -21.87 -2.53
CA LEU A 60 -7.06 -21.45 -2.51
C LEU A 60 -7.92 -22.15 -3.57
N ILE A 61 -7.38 -22.29 -4.78
CA ILE A 61 -8.08 -22.93 -5.92
C ILE A 61 -8.22 -24.45 -5.71
N GLU A 62 -7.42 -25.07 -4.85
CA GLU A 62 -7.46 -26.51 -4.58
C GLU A 62 -8.31 -26.82 -3.33
N GLU A 63 -8.21 -25.97 -2.30
CA GLU A 63 -8.70 -26.27 -0.95
C GLU A 63 -10.05 -25.62 -0.63
N GLY A 64 -10.44 -24.54 -1.32
CA GLY A 64 -11.69 -23.83 -1.06
C GLY A 64 -12.93 -24.58 -1.57
N LEU A 65 -14.06 -24.48 -0.85
CA LEU A 65 -15.30 -25.18 -1.22
C LEU A 65 -15.80 -24.78 -2.61
N VAL A 66 -15.75 -23.48 -2.96
CA VAL A 66 -16.19 -22.99 -4.27
C VAL A 66 -15.38 -23.56 -5.44
N PHE A 67 -14.25 -24.21 -5.16
CA PHE A 67 -13.40 -24.89 -6.15
C PHE A 67 -13.43 -26.42 -6.02
N GLY A 68 -14.28 -26.97 -5.14
CA GLY A 68 -14.40 -28.42 -4.92
C GLY A 68 -13.52 -28.97 -3.78
N GLY A 69 -12.88 -28.10 -3.00
CA GLY A 69 -12.09 -28.48 -1.83
C GLY A 69 -12.93 -28.76 -0.58
N HIS A 70 -12.28 -28.75 0.58
CA HIS A 70 -12.88 -29.13 1.87
C HIS A 70 -12.67 -28.11 2.99
N THR A 71 -11.96 -27.02 2.71
CA THR A 71 -11.71 -25.95 3.68
C THR A 71 -12.62 -24.76 3.39
N VAL A 72 -12.95 -23.99 4.41
CA VAL A 72 -13.75 -22.76 4.28
C VAL A 72 -12.83 -21.54 4.42
N PRO A 73 -12.27 -21.01 3.32
CA PRO A 73 -11.61 -19.72 3.30
C PRO A 73 -12.60 -18.55 3.29
N ALA A 74 -12.11 -17.34 3.53
CA ALA A 74 -12.91 -16.12 3.50
C ALA A 74 -13.58 -15.87 2.13
N THR A 75 -13.00 -16.34 1.03
CA THR A 75 -13.62 -16.32 -0.31
C THR A 75 -14.97 -17.03 -0.32
N ASP A 76 -15.07 -18.20 0.30
CA ASP A 76 -16.32 -18.98 0.33
C ASP A 76 -17.42 -18.24 1.09
N VAL A 77 -17.06 -17.59 2.20
CA VAL A 77 -17.99 -16.75 2.97
C VAL A 77 -18.47 -15.56 2.14
N ALA A 78 -17.57 -14.92 1.38
CA ALA A 78 -17.94 -13.81 0.51
C ALA A 78 -18.87 -14.25 -0.64
N VAL A 79 -18.62 -15.42 -1.25
CA VAL A 79 -19.49 -15.99 -2.29
C VAL A 79 -20.86 -16.36 -1.70
N ALA A 80 -20.90 -16.99 -0.52
CA ALA A 80 -22.15 -17.32 0.19
C ALA A 80 -22.99 -16.07 0.53
N ALA A 81 -22.33 -14.94 0.79
CA ALA A 81 -22.97 -13.66 1.03
C ALA A 81 -23.38 -12.91 -0.25
N GLY A 82 -23.00 -13.40 -1.43
CA GLY A 82 -23.25 -12.74 -2.71
C GLY A 82 -22.36 -11.52 -2.98
N LEU A 83 -21.24 -11.39 -2.26
CA LEU A 83 -20.27 -10.28 -2.43
C LEU A 83 -19.29 -10.53 -3.58
N ALA A 84 -19.14 -11.77 -4.01
CA ALA A 84 -18.24 -12.17 -5.09
C ALA A 84 -18.85 -13.28 -5.95
N GLN A 85 -18.51 -13.28 -7.25
CA GLN A 85 -18.85 -14.34 -8.20
C GLN A 85 -17.58 -15.13 -8.54
N ILE A 86 -17.25 -16.11 -7.70
CA ILE A 86 -16.01 -16.89 -7.79
C ILE A 86 -16.36 -18.36 -7.61
N GLY A 87 -15.90 -19.22 -8.52
CA GLY A 87 -16.13 -20.67 -8.44
C GLY A 87 -17.62 -21.06 -8.54
N ASP A 88 -17.96 -22.20 -7.96
CA ASP A 88 -19.32 -22.71 -7.86
C ASP A 88 -20.03 -22.18 -6.62
N ASN A 89 -21.09 -21.38 -6.82
CA ASN A 89 -21.89 -20.83 -5.72
C ASN A 89 -22.74 -21.89 -4.99
N GLN A 90 -23.01 -23.04 -5.61
CA GLN A 90 -23.78 -24.11 -4.97
C GLN A 90 -22.95 -24.81 -3.89
N ALA A 91 -21.63 -24.85 -4.05
CA ALA A 91 -20.72 -25.47 -3.08
C ALA A 91 -20.73 -24.79 -1.70
N VAL A 92 -21.27 -23.57 -1.60
CA VAL A 92 -21.38 -22.80 -0.36
C VAL A 92 -22.83 -22.55 0.07
N ALA A 93 -23.81 -23.15 -0.61
CA ALA A 93 -25.23 -22.95 -0.33
C ALA A 93 -25.64 -23.42 1.07
N ASP A 94 -24.96 -24.45 1.58
CA ASP A 94 -25.22 -25.04 2.90
C ASP A 94 -24.52 -24.31 4.05
N LEU A 95 -23.71 -23.29 3.79
CA LEU A 95 -23.08 -22.51 4.85
C LEU A 95 -24.15 -21.79 5.69
N PRO A 96 -24.14 -21.95 7.04
CA PRO A 96 -25.12 -21.30 7.89
C PRO A 96 -25.08 -19.78 7.72
N ARG A 97 -26.24 -19.16 7.47
CA ARG A 97 -26.34 -17.69 7.33
C ARG A 97 -25.82 -16.93 8.56
N SER A 98 -25.93 -17.52 9.75
CA SER A 98 -25.39 -16.98 10.99
C SER A 98 -23.86 -16.96 11.00
N LEU A 99 -23.22 -18.02 10.51
CA LEU A 99 -21.76 -18.10 10.34
C LEU A 99 -21.30 -17.02 9.37
N VAL A 100 -21.91 -16.96 8.18
CA VAL A 100 -21.55 -15.99 7.14
C VAL A 100 -21.59 -14.56 7.67
N ARG A 101 -22.69 -14.17 8.34
CA ARG A 101 -22.85 -12.84 8.92
C ARG A 101 -21.80 -12.53 9.97
N ARG A 102 -21.60 -13.44 10.94
CA ARG A 102 -20.65 -13.23 12.04
C ARG A 102 -19.21 -13.10 11.53
N VAL A 103 -18.82 -13.91 10.56
CA VAL A 103 -17.48 -13.84 9.97
C VAL A 103 -17.28 -12.54 9.20
N LEU A 104 -18.27 -12.10 8.42
CA LEU A 104 -18.21 -10.80 7.75
C LEU A 104 -18.15 -9.62 8.73
N ASP A 105 -18.86 -9.69 9.86
CA ASP A 105 -18.75 -8.71 10.93
C ASP A 105 -17.33 -8.68 11.50
N THR A 106 -16.72 -9.85 11.76
CA THR A 106 -15.32 -9.95 12.21
C THR A 106 -14.32 -9.42 11.19
N ILE A 107 -14.55 -9.65 9.88
CA ILE A 107 -13.73 -9.09 8.80
C ILE A 107 -13.82 -7.55 8.82
N ARG A 108 -15.04 -7.00 8.91
CA ARG A 108 -15.28 -5.55 9.01
C ARG A 108 -14.50 -4.97 10.20
N GLU A 109 -14.71 -5.52 11.40
CA GLU A 109 -14.06 -5.04 12.64
C GLU A 109 -12.53 -5.04 12.51
N LYS A 110 -11.94 -6.10 11.95
CA LYS A 110 -10.49 -6.18 11.72
C LYS A 110 -9.99 -5.08 10.76
N ILE A 111 -10.76 -4.76 9.72
CA ILE A 111 -10.42 -3.71 8.77
C ILE A 111 -10.56 -2.33 9.45
N GLU A 112 -11.65 -2.07 10.17
CA GLU A 112 -11.89 -0.83 10.90
C GLU A 112 -10.77 -0.54 11.91
N ASP A 113 -10.43 -1.53 12.75
CA ASP A 113 -9.35 -1.40 13.74
C ASP A 113 -8.01 -1.10 13.09
N SER A 114 -7.71 -1.74 11.96
CA SER A 114 -6.44 -1.58 11.26
C SER A 114 -6.34 -0.24 10.54
N VAL A 115 -7.44 0.21 9.94
CA VAL A 115 -7.56 1.54 9.35
C VAL A 115 -7.43 2.63 10.42
N ASP A 116 -8.08 2.46 11.56
CA ASP A 116 -8.01 3.43 12.66
C ASP A 116 -6.58 3.57 13.21
N ARG A 117 -5.89 2.43 13.41
CA ARG A 117 -4.46 2.42 13.79
C ARG A 117 -3.55 3.09 12.77
N MET A 118 -3.91 3.08 11.49
CA MET A 118 -3.16 3.76 10.43
C MET A 118 -3.42 5.27 10.42
N LYS A 119 -4.60 5.73 10.86
CA LYS A 119 -4.95 7.15 10.90
C LYS A 119 -4.12 7.90 11.94
N THR A 120 -3.82 9.18 11.65
CA THR A 120 -3.12 10.06 12.60
C THR A 120 -4.05 10.96 13.39
N ASP A 121 -5.32 11.01 12.99
CA ASP A 121 -6.35 11.82 13.63
C ASP A 121 -7.72 11.18 13.42
N ALA A 122 -8.71 11.63 14.19
CA ALA A 122 -10.03 11.03 14.24
C ALA A 122 -10.94 11.37 13.04
N ARG A 123 -10.47 12.20 12.08
CA ARG A 123 -11.31 12.59 10.93
C ARG A 123 -11.60 11.39 10.04
N GLU A 124 -12.68 11.48 9.29
CA GLU A 124 -12.97 10.50 8.25
C GLU A 124 -12.09 10.74 7.02
N PHE A 125 -11.53 9.65 6.48
CA PHE A 125 -10.73 9.68 5.27
C PHE A 125 -11.40 8.85 4.16
N PRO A 126 -11.21 9.20 2.88
CA PRO A 126 -11.56 8.27 1.80
C PRO A 126 -10.64 7.05 1.84
N LEU A 127 -11.19 5.88 1.53
CA LEU A 127 -10.48 4.61 1.43
C LEU A 127 -10.55 4.08 0.00
N ILE A 128 -9.41 3.66 -0.54
CA ILE A 128 -9.30 3.03 -1.85
C ILE A 128 -9.05 1.54 -1.64
N ALA A 129 -9.98 0.69 -2.05
CA ALA A 129 -9.90 -0.76 -1.95
C ALA A 129 -9.42 -1.35 -3.29
N VAL A 130 -8.27 -2.01 -3.26
CA VAL A 130 -7.62 -2.66 -4.41
C VAL A 130 -7.09 -4.04 -4.02
N GLY A 131 -6.63 -4.80 -5.02
CA GLY A 131 -6.16 -6.17 -4.89
C GLY A 131 -7.27 -7.21 -5.02
N GLY A 132 -6.88 -8.46 -5.31
CA GLY A 132 -7.83 -9.53 -5.56
C GLY A 132 -8.75 -9.87 -4.37
N GLY A 133 -8.40 -9.46 -3.15
CA GLY A 133 -9.22 -9.62 -1.94
C GLY A 133 -10.12 -8.43 -1.61
N ALA A 134 -10.18 -7.40 -2.47
CA ALA A 134 -10.92 -6.16 -2.18
C ALA A 134 -12.43 -6.38 -1.98
N PHE A 135 -12.98 -7.49 -2.47
CA PHE A 135 -14.38 -7.88 -2.24
C PHE A 135 -14.71 -8.16 -0.76
N LEU A 136 -13.70 -8.33 0.11
CA LEU A 136 -13.87 -8.47 1.56
C LEU A 136 -14.02 -7.12 2.28
N VAL A 137 -13.70 -6.01 1.60
CA VAL A 137 -13.84 -4.67 2.16
C VAL A 137 -15.30 -4.23 1.97
N PRO A 138 -16.03 -3.87 3.04
CA PRO A 138 -17.42 -3.42 2.92
C PRO A 138 -17.49 -1.98 2.39
N ASP A 139 -18.62 -1.62 1.77
CA ASP A 139 -18.87 -0.26 1.25
C ASP A 139 -18.91 0.83 2.33
N ARG A 140 -19.07 0.43 3.60
CA ARG A 140 -19.13 1.33 4.76
C ARG A 140 -18.26 0.78 5.88
N LEU A 141 -17.40 1.65 6.40
CA LEU A 141 -16.49 1.41 7.51
C LEU A 141 -16.54 2.61 8.46
N ALA A 142 -16.50 2.37 9.75
CA ALA A 142 -16.37 3.42 10.75
C ALA A 142 -15.08 4.24 10.51
N GLY A 143 -15.19 5.56 10.61
CA GLY A 143 -14.03 6.44 10.44
C GLY A 143 -13.54 6.60 9.00
N ILE A 144 -14.28 6.10 8.00
CA ILE A 144 -14.05 6.25 6.56
C ILE A 144 -15.25 6.98 5.92
N SER A 145 -14.98 8.04 5.17
CA SER A 145 -16.04 8.86 4.55
C SER A 145 -16.63 8.22 3.30
N GLN A 146 -15.81 7.47 2.57
CA GLN A 146 -16.20 6.78 1.35
C GLN A 146 -15.22 5.62 1.09
N VAL A 147 -15.75 4.45 0.75
CA VAL A 147 -14.97 3.34 0.21
C VAL A 147 -15.11 3.33 -1.31
N THR A 148 -13.98 3.37 -2.02
CA THR A 148 -13.92 3.29 -3.48
C THR A 148 -13.30 1.96 -3.87
N HIS A 149 -14.12 1.08 -4.44
CA HIS A 149 -13.66 -0.14 -5.10
C HIS A 149 -13.23 0.19 -6.53
N VAL A 150 -11.94 0.01 -6.82
CA VAL A 150 -11.37 0.39 -8.12
C VAL A 150 -11.66 -0.71 -9.15
N PRO A 151 -12.25 -0.39 -10.32
CA PRO A 151 -12.35 -1.34 -11.43
C PRO A 151 -10.97 -1.86 -11.83
N HIS A 152 -10.83 -3.16 -12.04
CA HIS A 152 -9.54 -3.81 -12.30
C HIS A 152 -8.49 -3.56 -11.20
N GLY A 153 -8.94 -3.31 -9.95
CA GLY A 153 -8.05 -3.06 -8.82
C GLY A 153 -7.16 -4.26 -8.46
N ASP A 154 -7.42 -5.46 -8.98
CA ASP A 154 -6.61 -6.65 -8.80
C ASP A 154 -5.19 -6.51 -9.35
N CYS A 155 -4.98 -5.66 -10.37
CA CYS A 155 -3.66 -5.38 -10.95
C CYS A 155 -2.98 -4.12 -10.39
N ALA A 156 -3.50 -3.53 -9.30
CA ALA A 156 -3.01 -2.25 -8.77
C ALA A 156 -1.50 -2.21 -8.51
N ASN A 157 -0.89 -3.31 -8.04
CA ASN A 157 0.55 -3.39 -7.83
C ASN A 157 1.33 -3.30 -9.16
N ALA A 158 0.84 -3.94 -10.22
CA ALA A 158 1.45 -3.89 -11.55
C ALA A 158 1.31 -2.49 -12.16
N VAL A 159 0.13 -1.87 -12.00
CA VAL A 159 -0.09 -0.47 -12.40
C VAL A 159 0.84 0.46 -11.65
N GLY A 160 0.97 0.32 -10.32
CA GLY A 160 1.87 1.11 -9.50
C GLY A 160 3.33 1.01 -9.95
N ALA A 161 3.78 -0.18 -10.35
CA ALA A 161 5.11 -0.38 -10.92
C ALA A 161 5.25 0.28 -12.32
N ALA A 162 4.21 0.22 -13.15
CA ALA A 162 4.24 0.76 -14.51
C ALA A 162 4.19 2.30 -14.56
N ILE A 163 3.54 2.95 -13.58
CA ILE A 163 3.43 4.42 -13.50
C ILE A 163 4.51 5.05 -12.60
N ALA A 164 5.45 4.25 -12.10
CA ALA A 164 6.46 4.72 -11.16
C ALA A 164 7.35 5.80 -11.79
N GLN A 165 7.45 6.93 -11.10
CA GLN A 165 8.34 8.02 -11.49
C GLN A 165 9.78 7.73 -11.08
N VAL A 166 10.73 8.30 -11.82
CA VAL A 166 12.14 8.27 -11.45
C VAL A 166 12.33 9.24 -10.29
N SER A 167 13.07 8.83 -9.25
CA SER A 167 13.31 9.66 -8.08
C SER A 167 14.80 9.91 -7.85
N GLY A 168 15.09 11.07 -7.27
CA GLY A 168 16.40 11.43 -6.76
C GLY A 168 16.28 11.94 -5.34
N GLU A 169 17.16 11.48 -4.46
CA GLU A 169 17.16 11.84 -3.04
C GLU A 169 18.55 12.26 -2.58
N THR A 170 18.60 13.30 -1.77
CA THR A 170 19.77 13.76 -1.04
C THR A 170 19.45 13.80 0.45
N ASP A 171 20.34 13.30 1.28
CA ASP A 171 20.31 13.42 2.75
C ASP A 171 21.75 13.71 3.20
N GLN A 172 22.03 14.97 3.54
CA GLN A 172 23.38 15.42 3.89
C GLN A 172 23.37 16.46 5.01
N VAL A 173 24.51 16.58 5.69
CA VAL A 173 24.75 17.64 6.68
C VAL A 173 25.53 18.78 6.01
N TYR A 174 24.90 19.95 5.95
CA TYR A 174 25.50 21.20 5.51
C TYR A 174 25.99 21.98 6.71
N ARG A 175 27.07 22.75 6.54
CA ARG A 175 27.65 23.62 7.57
C ARG A 175 27.98 24.96 6.94
N ASP A 176 27.97 26.00 7.77
CA ASP A 176 28.35 27.36 7.41
C ASP A 176 27.53 27.94 6.24
N LEU A 177 26.33 27.39 6.02
CA LEU A 177 25.32 27.88 5.08
C LEU A 177 24.09 28.38 5.85
N SER A 178 23.36 29.31 5.24
CA SER A 178 21.99 29.60 5.66
C SER A 178 21.07 28.41 5.36
N ARG A 179 19.90 28.38 6.02
CA ARG A 179 18.89 27.33 5.80
C ARG A 179 18.48 27.24 4.33
N ASP A 180 18.22 28.38 3.70
CA ASP A 180 17.75 28.44 2.32
C ASP A 180 18.84 28.00 1.33
N GLU A 181 20.10 28.35 1.58
CA GLU A 181 21.25 27.89 0.77
C GLU A 181 21.47 26.38 0.88
N ALA A 182 21.35 25.82 2.09
CA ALA A 182 21.47 24.38 2.33
C ALA A 182 20.34 23.60 1.63
N ILE A 183 19.11 24.11 1.69
CA ILE A 183 17.96 23.53 0.97
C ILE A 183 18.17 23.59 -0.54
N ALA A 184 18.57 24.74 -1.08
CA ALA A 184 18.84 24.89 -2.51
C ALA A 184 19.95 23.94 -3.00
N ALA A 185 21.02 23.78 -2.21
CA ALA A 185 22.11 22.85 -2.52
C ALA A 185 21.64 21.39 -2.51
N ALA A 186 20.85 20.98 -1.51
CA ALA A 186 20.30 19.64 -1.41
C ALA A 186 19.31 19.35 -2.56
N GLU A 187 18.47 20.33 -2.92
CA GLU A 187 17.54 20.21 -4.04
C GLU A 187 18.29 20.05 -5.36
N ALA A 188 19.33 20.85 -5.62
CA ALA A 188 20.15 20.71 -6.82
C ALA A 188 20.78 19.31 -6.93
N GLN A 189 21.30 18.77 -5.82
CA GLN A 189 21.86 17.41 -5.78
C GLN A 189 20.79 16.33 -6.01
N ALA A 190 19.61 16.49 -5.41
CA ALA A 190 18.51 15.53 -5.59
C ALA A 190 17.99 15.54 -7.04
N ARG A 191 17.88 16.72 -7.66
CA ARG A 191 17.53 16.88 -9.08
C ARG A 191 18.55 16.21 -9.99
N GLU A 192 19.84 16.42 -9.75
CA GLU A 192 20.89 15.79 -10.56
C GLU A 192 20.86 14.27 -10.44
N ARG A 193 20.67 13.74 -9.22
CA ARG A 193 20.51 12.29 -9.00
C ARG A 193 19.31 11.71 -9.74
N ALA A 194 18.18 12.42 -9.77
CA ALA A 194 17.01 12.00 -10.53
C ALA A 194 17.32 11.94 -12.04
N ILE A 195 18.02 12.94 -12.58
CA ILE A 195 18.42 12.99 -13.99
C ILE A 195 19.36 11.83 -14.33
N VAL A 196 20.38 11.59 -13.50
CA VAL A 196 21.31 10.47 -13.65
C VAL A 196 20.58 9.12 -13.61
N ALA A 197 19.51 9.02 -12.81
CA ALA A 197 18.64 7.85 -12.76
C ALA A 197 17.68 7.72 -13.96
N GLY A 198 17.69 8.68 -14.89
CA GLY A 198 16.89 8.65 -16.12
C GLY A 198 15.63 9.54 -16.09
N ALA A 199 15.49 10.45 -15.14
CA ALA A 199 14.38 11.40 -15.12
C ALA A 199 14.55 12.49 -16.19
N GLU A 200 13.45 12.90 -16.81
CA GLU A 200 13.42 14.05 -17.70
C GLU A 200 13.55 15.36 -16.91
N ARG A 201 14.53 16.19 -17.26
CA ARG A 201 14.87 17.43 -16.52
C ARG A 201 13.68 18.39 -16.38
N GLY A 202 12.84 18.49 -17.41
CA GLY A 202 11.70 19.40 -17.45
C GLY A 202 10.52 18.98 -16.55
N THR A 203 10.48 17.72 -16.11
CA THR A 203 9.35 17.18 -15.34
C THR A 203 9.65 17.05 -13.84
N LEU A 204 10.85 17.44 -13.41
CA LEU A 204 11.30 17.31 -12.03
C LEU A 204 10.51 18.20 -11.05
N GLN A 205 9.88 17.57 -10.08
CA GLN A 205 9.15 18.21 -8.98
C GLN A 205 9.70 17.80 -7.62
N THR A 206 9.87 18.78 -6.74
CA THR A 206 10.28 18.54 -5.35
C THR A 206 9.09 18.03 -4.56
N VAL A 207 9.23 16.82 -4.01
CA VAL A 207 8.16 16.09 -3.33
C VAL A 207 8.20 16.36 -1.82
N ASP A 208 9.40 16.37 -1.26
CA ASP A 208 9.62 16.48 0.17
C ASP A 208 10.93 17.21 0.47
N VAL A 209 10.87 18.05 1.50
CA VAL A 209 12.03 18.78 2.04
C VAL A 209 11.93 18.74 3.56
N GLU A 210 12.95 18.15 4.18
CA GLU A 210 13.08 18.07 5.64
C GLU A 210 14.43 18.70 6.04
N ASP A 211 14.41 19.59 7.02
CA ASP A 211 15.62 20.19 7.57
C ASP A 211 15.62 20.09 9.10
N ILE A 212 16.72 19.58 9.66
CA ILE A 212 16.89 19.32 11.09
C ILE A 212 18.17 20.01 11.57
N PRO A 213 18.06 21.06 12.39
CA PRO A 213 19.22 21.70 13.01
C PRO A 213 19.96 20.73 13.93
N LEU A 214 21.28 20.63 13.77
CA LEU A 214 22.14 19.77 14.59
C LEU A 214 22.87 20.60 15.64
N ALA A 215 22.18 20.90 16.75
CA ALA A 215 22.66 21.82 17.79
C ALA A 215 23.98 21.42 18.48
N TYR A 216 24.37 20.16 18.40
CA TYR A 216 25.62 19.65 19.00
C TYR A 216 26.83 19.72 18.04
N LEU A 217 26.63 20.14 16.79
CA LEU A 217 27.70 20.32 15.83
C LEU A 217 28.01 21.82 15.64
N PRO A 218 29.29 22.21 15.63
CA PRO A 218 29.69 23.58 15.34
C PRO A 218 29.40 23.95 13.86
N GLY A 219 29.29 25.25 13.58
CA GLY A 219 29.16 25.78 12.21
C GLY A 219 27.74 25.77 11.65
N ASN A 220 26.72 26.09 12.46
CA ASN A 220 25.31 26.13 12.05
C ASN A 220 24.88 24.88 11.25
N ALA A 221 25.24 23.70 11.77
CA ALA A 221 25.06 22.45 11.04
C ALA A 221 23.57 22.14 10.85
N LEU A 222 23.18 21.89 9.60
CA LEU A 222 21.82 21.57 9.21
C LEU A 222 21.83 20.28 8.40
N ARG A 223 21.15 19.24 8.91
CA ARG A 223 20.86 18.07 8.08
C ARG A 223 19.69 18.43 7.19
N VAL A 224 19.88 18.38 5.87
CA VAL A 224 18.83 18.64 4.89
C VAL A 224 18.63 17.39 4.05
N ARG A 225 17.37 17.02 3.91
CA ARG A 225 16.90 15.94 3.05
C ARG A 225 15.94 16.51 2.01
N VAL A 226 16.18 16.18 0.74
CA VAL A 226 15.31 16.57 -0.37
C VAL A 226 15.04 15.37 -1.25
N ARG A 227 13.76 15.17 -1.60
CA ARG A 227 13.32 14.21 -2.61
C ARG A 227 12.70 14.92 -3.79
N VAL A 228 13.10 14.49 -4.99
CA VAL A 228 12.57 14.95 -6.26
C VAL A 228 12.09 13.75 -7.05
N THR A 229 10.99 13.90 -7.79
CA THR A 229 10.51 12.92 -8.77
C THR A 229 10.35 13.55 -10.14
N GLY A 230 10.43 12.75 -11.20
CA GLY A 230 10.16 13.16 -12.57
C GLY A 230 9.73 11.98 -13.44
N GLU A 231 9.19 12.29 -14.61
CA GLU A 231 8.87 11.29 -15.63
C GLU A 231 10.15 10.65 -16.15
N MET A 232 10.06 9.38 -16.54
CA MET A 232 11.17 8.69 -17.18
C MET A 232 11.39 9.28 -18.56
N ALA A 233 12.63 9.68 -18.87
CA ALA A 233 12.96 10.20 -20.19
C ALA A 233 12.67 9.13 -21.25
N SER A 234 11.79 9.42 -22.20
CA SER A 234 11.47 8.48 -23.27
C SER A 234 12.72 8.27 -24.13
N SER A 235 13.22 7.04 -24.24
CA SER A 235 14.11 6.69 -25.33
C SER A 235 13.29 6.63 -26.60
N THR A 236 13.40 7.65 -27.46
CA THR A 236 12.66 7.73 -28.72
C THR A 236 13.11 6.69 -29.77
N ASP A 237 13.84 5.64 -29.38
CA ASP A 237 14.44 4.65 -30.30
C ASP A 237 13.80 3.24 -30.24
N GLY A 238 12.74 3.01 -29.45
CA GLY A 238 12.24 1.65 -29.20
C GLY A 238 10.81 1.29 -29.63
N LEU A 239 9.89 2.25 -29.78
CA LEU A 239 8.47 1.96 -30.05
C LEU A 239 8.06 2.47 -31.44
N ALA A 240 8.64 1.89 -32.49
CA ALA A 240 7.98 1.89 -33.79
C ALA A 240 6.79 0.91 -33.73
N ALA A 241 5.59 1.49 -33.72
CA ALA A 241 4.28 0.90 -33.90
C ALA A 241 4.24 -0.58 -34.34
N ALA A 242 3.90 -1.47 -33.41
CA ALA A 242 3.25 -2.73 -33.77
C ALA A 242 1.80 -2.42 -34.14
N THR A 243 1.56 -2.12 -35.42
CA THR A 243 0.21 -2.09 -35.99
C THR A 243 -0.31 -3.53 -36.07
N PRO A 244 -1.42 -3.91 -35.41
CA PRO A 244 -2.01 -5.22 -35.62
C PRO A 244 -2.68 -5.28 -37.01
N ALA A 245 -2.45 -6.40 -37.71
CA ALA A 245 -3.12 -6.77 -38.95
C ALA A 245 -4.51 -7.37 -38.67
#